data_AF-A0A660YFR8-F1
#
_entry.id   AF-A0A660YFR8-F1
#
_cell.length_a   1.000
_cell.length_b   1.000
_cell.length_c   1.000
_cell.angle_alpha   90.00
_cell.angle_beta   90.00
_cell.angle_gamma   90.00
#
_symmetry.space_group_name_H-M   'P 1'
#
loop_
_entity.id
_entity.type
_entity.pdbx_description
1 polymer ?
#
loop_
_entity_poly.entity_id
_entity_poly.type
_entity_poly.pdbx_seq_one_letter_code
_entity_poly.pdbx_strand_id
1 'polypeptide(L)' 'MRGLTDRQRQVYDFIADSISCNGFPPTIREIREAFGFSSTNAVFAVLDALERKGYIRRHPSMARGIELLGGLPPGAEGVR' A
#
# COMPACT_ATOMS: atom_id res chain seq x y z
N MET A 1 12.52 -5.47 -0.31
CA MET A 1 11.20 -5.64 -0.96
C MET A 1 11.32 -6.55 -2.19
N ARG A 2 11.30 -7.87 -2.00
CA ARG A 2 11.35 -8.83 -3.11
C ARG A 2 9.99 -8.93 -3.80
N GLY A 3 9.98 -9.01 -5.12
CA GLY A 3 8.79 -9.29 -5.91
C GLY A 3 7.84 -8.11 -6.14
N LEU A 4 8.14 -6.89 -5.67
CA LEU A 4 7.41 -5.69 -6.08
C LEU A 4 7.88 -5.20 -7.45
N THR A 5 6.95 -4.80 -8.30
CA THR A 5 7.29 -3.98 -9.48
C THR A 5 7.72 -2.59 -9.03
N ASP A 6 8.42 -1.85 -9.89
CA ASP A 6 8.84 -0.48 -9.57
C ASP A 6 7.66 0.41 -9.18
N ARG A 7 6.54 0.27 -9.89
CA ARG A 7 5.32 1.03 -9.58
C ARG A 7 4.70 0.66 -8.23
N GLN A 8 4.70 -0.63 -7.87
CA GLN A 8 4.21 -1.08 -6.57
C GLN A 8 5.11 -0.56 -5.44
N ARG A 9 6.43 -0.62 -5.64
CA ARG A 9 7.40 -0.09 -4.69
C ARG A 9 7.20 1.41 -4.48
N GLN A 10 7.11 2.19 -5.56
CA GLN A 10 6.87 3.63 -5.46
C GLN A 10 5.59 3.97 -4.68
N VAL A 11 4.49 3.24 -4.93
CA VAL A 11 3.24 3.45 -4.18
C VAL A 11 3.39 3.09 -2.71
N TYR A 12 4.12 2.01 -2.39
CA TYR A 12 4.42 1.66 -0.99
C TYR A 12 5.24 2.77 -0.32
N ASP A 13 6.32 3.22 -0.96
CA ASP A 13 7.21 4.23 -0.41
C ASP A 13 6.45 5.54 -0.17
N PHE A 14 5.57 5.93 -1.10
CA PHE A 14 4.70 7.09 -0.92
C PHE A 14 3.74 6.95 0.28
N ILE A 15 3.20 5.75 0.52
CA ILE A 15 2.37 5.50 1.71
C ILE A 15 3.21 5.62 2.98
N ALA A 16 4.42 5.07 2.98
CA ALA A 16 5.37 5.17 4.09
C ALA A 16 5.75 6.61 4.39
N ASP A 17 6.12 7.37 3.37
CA ASP A 17 6.47 8.79 3.52
C ASP A 17 5.29 9.59 4.04
N SER A 18 4.07 9.38 3.55
CA SER A 18 2.89 10.07 4.09
C SER A 18 2.65 9.76 5.57
N ILE A 19 2.82 8.50 5.99
CA ILE A 19 2.68 8.13 7.41
C ILE A 19 3.79 8.79 8.22
N SER A 20 5.04 8.76 7.75
CA SER A 20 6.18 9.34 8.45
C SER A 20 6.14 10.86 8.54
N CYS A 21 5.68 11.54 7.49
CA CYS A 21 5.64 13.00 7.43
C CYS A 21 4.34 13.59 8.00
N ASN A 22 3.18 12.97 7.74
CA ASN A 22 1.88 13.53 8.09
C ASN A 22 1.20 12.81 9.27
N GLY A 23 1.69 11.64 9.67
CA GLY A 23 1.10 10.81 10.72
C GLY A 23 -0.08 9.94 10.26
N PHE A 24 -0.39 9.93 8.96
CA PHE A 24 -1.50 9.14 8.41
C PHE A 24 -1.23 8.70 6.95
N PRO A 25 -1.79 7.56 6.52
CA PRO A 25 -1.64 7.10 5.14
C PRO A 25 -2.45 7.98 4.17
N PRO A 26 -2.05 8.03 2.90
CA PRO A 26 -2.78 8.75 1.88
C PRO A 26 -4.07 8.01 1.52
N THR A 27 -5.05 8.77 1.02
CA THR A 27 -6.29 8.26 0.44
C THR A 27 -6.05 7.70 -0.97
N ILE A 28 -7.00 6.91 -1.47
CA ILE A 28 -6.99 6.41 -2.85
C ILE A 28 -6.90 7.55 -3.88
N ARG A 29 -7.54 8.70 -3.59
CA ARG A 29 -7.52 9.87 -4.48
C ARG A 29 -6.15 10.54 -4.50
N GLU A 30 -5.52 10.72 -3.35
CA GLU A 30 -4.16 11.29 -3.26
C GLU A 30 -3.14 10.39 -3.97
N ILE A 31 -3.22 9.06 -3.81
CA ILE A 31 -2.37 8.12 -4.55
C ILE A 31 -2.63 8.23 -6.06
N ARG A 32 -3.89 8.34 -6.49
CA ARG A 32 -4.23 8.50 -7.90
C ARG A 32 -3.56 9.74 -8.49
N GLU A 33 -3.70 10.87 -7.81
CA GLU A 33 -3.21 12.17 -8.26
C GLU A 33 -1.68 12.23 -8.26
N ALA A 34 -1.03 11.76 -7.19
CA ALA A 34 0.43 11.75 -7.07
C ALA A 34 1.13 10.94 -8.18
N PHE A 35 0.48 9.87 -8.64
CA PHE A 35 1.05 8.94 -9.60
C PHE A 35 0.45 9.05 -11.00
N GLY A 36 -0.55 9.90 -11.22
CA GLY A 36 -1.21 10.07 -12.52
C GLY A 36 -1.96 8.81 -13.00
N PHE A 37 -2.58 8.05 -12.09
CA PHE A 37 -3.36 6.89 -12.49
C PHE A 37 -4.66 7.30 -13.20
N SER A 38 -4.96 6.63 -14.31
CA SER A 38 -6.14 6.91 -15.12
C SER A 38 -7.46 6.77 -14.34
N SER A 39 -7.51 5.88 -13.34
CA SER A 39 -8.69 5.63 -12.51
C SER A 39 -8.33 5.19 -11.08
N THR A 40 -9.31 5.23 -10.19
CA THR A 40 -9.21 4.66 -8.84
C THR A 40 -9.02 3.14 -8.87
N ASN A 41 -9.60 2.44 -9.85
CA ASN A 41 -9.41 0.99 -10.02
C ASN A 41 -7.95 0.61 -10.27
N ALA A 42 -7.19 1.42 -11.01
CA ALA A 42 -5.77 1.19 -11.20
C ALA A 42 -4.99 1.29 -9.89
N VAL A 43 -5.37 2.22 -9.00
CA VAL A 43 -4.81 2.31 -7.64
C VAL A 43 -5.18 1.07 -6.83
N PHE A 44 -6.44 0.66 -6.84
CA PHE A 44 -6.90 -0.54 -6.13
C PHE A 44 -6.14 -1.80 -6.57
N ALA A 45 -5.84 -1.97 -7.85
CA ALA A 45 -5.07 -3.10 -8.36
C ALA A 45 -3.62 -3.12 -7.80
N VAL A 46 -2.99 -1.96 -7.68
CA VAL A 46 -1.65 -1.85 -7.07
C VAL A 46 -1.71 -2.17 -5.58
N LEU A 47 -2.69 -1.62 -4.86
CA LEU A 47 -2.87 -1.88 -3.43
C LEU A 47 -3.22 -3.34 -3.14
N ASP A 48 -4.04 -3.98 -3.97
CA ASP A 48 -4.34 -5.41 -3.89
C ASP A 48 -3.07 -6.25 -4.04
N ALA A 49 -2.22 -5.91 -5.02
CA ALA A 49 -0.95 -6.59 -5.20
C ALA A 49 0.00 -6.41 -4.01
N LEU A 50 0.03 -5.22 -3.39
CA LEU A 50 0.82 -4.96 -2.18
C LEU A 50 0.29 -5.77 -0.98
N GLU A 51 -1.02 -5.81 -0.81
CA GLU A 51 -1.68 -6.55 0.27
C GLU A 51 -1.47 -8.05 0.14
N ARG A 52 -1.69 -8.61 -1.06
CA ARG A 52 -1.44 -10.03 -1.35
C ARG A 52 0.01 -10.44 -1.14
N LYS A 53 0.94 -9.50 -1.33
CA LYS A 53 2.38 -9.73 -1.09
C LYS A 53 2.80 -9.48 0.36
N GLY A 54 1.89 -9.05 1.24
CA GLY A 54 2.14 -8.84 2.66
C GLY A 54 2.91 -7.57 2.99
N TYR A 55 2.86 -6.58 2.10
CA TYR A 55 3.47 -5.28 2.36
C TYR A 55 2.49 -4.32 3.04
N ILE A 56 1.18 -4.49 2.84
CA ILE A 56 0.18 -3.64 3.47
C ILE A 56 -1.02 -4.46 3.96
N ARG A 57 -1.81 -3.86 4.84
CA ARG A 57 -3.18 -4.31 5.17
C ARG A 57 -4.14 -3.15 4.98
N ARG A 58 -5.33 -3.41 4.43
CA ARG A 58 -6.36 -2.39 4.24
C ARG A 58 -7.58 -2.61 5.14
N HIS A 59 -8.18 -1.50 5.58
CA HIS A 59 -9.45 -1.44 6.27
C HIS A 59 -10.46 -0.70 5.39
N PRO A 60 -11.27 -1.42 4.59
CA PRO A 60 -12.12 -0.82 3.54
C PRO A 60 -13.17 0.16 4.06
N SER A 61 -13.56 0.04 5.33
CA SER A 61 -14.50 0.96 6.00
C SER A 61 -13.86 2.29 6.42
N MET A 62 -12.56 2.49 6.20
CA MET A 62 -11.82 3.68 6.63
C MET A 62 -11.16 4.37 5.45
N ALA A 63 -11.42 5.68 5.29
CA ALA A 63 -10.85 6.49 4.20
C ALA A 63 -9.30 6.48 4.16
N ARG A 64 -8.67 6.29 5.34
CA ARG A 64 -7.23 6.18 5.55
C ARG A 64 -6.86 4.88 6.24
N GLY A 65 -7.58 3.81 5.92
CA GLY A 65 -7.36 2.49 6.49
C GLY A 65 -6.25 1.73 5.78
N ILE A 66 -5.01 2.23 5.75
CA ILE A 66 -3.87 1.49 5.21
C ILE A 66 -2.80 1.37 6.29
N GLU A 67 -2.41 0.14 6.59
CA GLU A 67 -1.32 -0.20 7.51
C GLU A 67 -0.14 -0.77 6.73
N LEU A 68 1.09 -0.37 7.08
CA LEU A 68 2.30 -0.95 6.52
C LEU A 68 2.73 -2.18 7.32
N LEU A 69 2.89 -3.29 6.62
CA LEU A 69 3.47 -4.52 7.14
C LEU A 69 4.90 -4.55 6.59
N GLY A 70 5.92 -4.81 7.41
CA GLY A 70 7.36 -4.64 7.10
C GLY A 70 7.95 -5.52 5.98
N GLY A 71 7.16 -5.90 4.98
CA GLY A 71 7.55 -6.66 3.79
C GLY A 71 7.55 -8.16 4.01
N LEU A 72 6.77 -8.64 4.98
CA LEU A 72 6.66 -10.05 5.29
C LEU A 72 5.43 -10.64 4.57
N PRO A 73 5.60 -11.65 3.69
CA PRO A 73 4.46 -12.27 3.03
C PRO A 73 3.49 -12.87 4.07
N PRO A 74 2.17 -12.80 3.83
CA PRO A 74 1.17 -13.33 4.75
C PRO A 74 1.33 -14.85 4.76
N GLY A 75 1.85 -15.39 5.86
CA GLY A 75 2.22 -16.80 6.01
C GLY A 75 3.56 -17.06 6.68
N ALA A 76 4.41 -16.05 6.91
CA ALA A 76 5.61 -16.19 7.72
C ALA A 76 5.37 -15.94 9.24
N GLU A 77 4.15 -15.54 9.62
CA GLU A 77 3.67 -15.64 11.00
C GLU A 77 2.90 -16.97 11.14
N GLY A 78 3.59 -18.07 11.44
CA GLY A 78 2.93 -19.38 11.54
C GLY A 78 3.78 -20.57 11.95
N VAL A 79 5.00 -20.36 12.45
CA VAL A 79 5.76 -21.40 13.15
C VAL A 79 6.17 -20.82 14.50
N ARG A 80 5.37 -21.12 15.51
CA ARG A 80 5.79 -21.19 16.91
C ARG A 80 5.43 -22.58 17.41
#